data_AF-A0A5A7RXU7-F1
#
_entry.id   AF-A0A5A7RXU7-F1
#
_cell.length_a   1.000
_cell.length_b   1.000
_cell.length_c   1.000
_cell.angle_alpha   90.00
_cell.angle_beta   90.00
_cell.angle_gamma   90.00
#
_symmetry.space_group_name_H-M   'P 1'
#
loop_
_entity.id
_entity.type
_entity.pdbx_description
1 polymer ?
#
loop_
_entity_poly.entity_id
_entity_poly.type
_entity_poly.pdbx_seq_one_letter_code
_entity_poly.pdbx_strand_id
1 'polypeptide(L)'
;MRKKNRLKSLLILLKLKIILKVKQVERNGCHFFIFSKTFSFFKQFFFMIGKEGNFIVIKFTEGEIIQNLKSLAKEKGISSAIILNGIGMLENAVIGYFNGEKYIEKRIEEPAELVSLQGNIGKDNGGFIIHTHASLACKDHMLIGGHLLKGNVKVVNEIVLYVLDKIKIKRIRKGNLMEMQL
;
A
#
# COMPACT_ATOMS: atom_id res chain seq x y z
N MET A 1 4.35 9.54 47.09
CA MET A 1 4.06 10.61 46.10
C MET A 1 4.49 10.18 44.70
N ARG A 2 3.54 9.88 43.80
CA ARG A 2 3.64 9.83 42.30
C ARG A 2 2.56 8.87 41.75
N LYS A 3 1.28 9.29 41.75
CA LYS A 3 0.19 8.59 41.03
C LYS A 3 -0.98 9.52 40.63
N LYS A 4 -0.73 10.84 40.46
CA LYS A 4 -1.79 11.84 40.20
C LYS A 4 -1.85 12.45 38.78
N ASN A 5 -0.96 12.07 37.85
CA ASN A 5 -0.90 12.68 36.50
C ASN A 5 -1.38 11.83 35.31
N ARG A 6 -2.09 10.71 35.53
CA ARG A 6 -2.73 9.95 34.43
C ARG A 6 -4.27 10.03 34.39
N LEU A 7 -4.92 10.68 35.36
CA LEU A 7 -6.39 10.78 35.41
C LEU A 7 -6.97 12.05 34.78
N LYS A 8 -6.16 13.05 34.40
CA LYS A 8 -6.68 14.29 33.77
C LYS A 8 -6.91 14.17 32.27
N SER A 9 -6.28 13.22 31.58
CA SER A 9 -6.50 12.97 30.14
C SER A 9 -7.69 12.05 29.85
N LEU A 10 -8.14 11.27 30.85
CA LEU A 10 -9.26 10.34 30.70
C LEU A 10 -10.62 11.01 31.01
N LEU A 11 -10.62 12.19 31.64
CA LEU A 11 -11.84 12.90 32.03
C LEU A 11 -12.38 13.89 30.97
N ILE A 12 -11.66 14.09 29.86
CA ILE A 12 -12.12 14.95 28.75
C ILE A 12 -12.89 14.16 27.69
N LEU A 13 -12.85 12.82 27.71
CA LEU A 13 -13.59 11.95 26.79
C LEU A 13 -14.88 11.35 27.36
N LEU A 14 -15.25 11.71 28.60
CA LEU A 14 -16.38 11.11 29.33
C LEU A 14 -17.68 11.92 29.28
N LYS A 15 -17.87 12.78 28.27
CA LYS A 15 -19.12 13.53 28.05
C LYS A 15 -20.01 13.04 26.90
N LEU A 16 -19.67 11.95 26.22
CA LEU A 16 -20.54 11.31 25.23
C LEU A 16 -20.69 9.81 25.56
N LYS A 17 -21.79 9.46 26.23
CA LYS A 17 -22.20 8.07 26.47
C LYS A 17 -22.54 7.40 25.13
N ILE A 18 -21.61 6.63 24.57
CA ILE A 18 -21.94 5.57 23.60
C ILE A 18 -21.14 4.33 24.02
N ILE A 19 -21.84 3.35 24.58
CA ILE A 19 -21.28 2.06 24.99
C ILE A 19 -21.08 1.23 23.71
N LEU A 20 -19.86 1.22 23.16
CA LEU A 20 -19.46 0.30 22.10
C LEU A 20 -19.20 -1.09 22.72
N LYS A 21 -20.09 -2.05 22.47
CA LYS A 21 -19.77 -3.47 22.68
C LYS A 21 -18.97 -3.97 21.47
N VAL A 22 -17.65 -4.02 21.61
CA VAL A 22 -16.77 -4.69 20.64
C VAL A 22 -16.79 -6.19 20.93
N LYS A 23 -17.10 -7.02 19.92
CA LYS A 23 -16.93 -8.47 20.01
C LYS A 23 -15.77 -8.86 19.08
N GLN A 24 -14.61 -9.13 19.67
CA GLN A 24 -13.46 -9.69 18.95
C GLN A 24 -13.79 -11.15 18.62
N VAL A 25 -13.71 -11.53 17.34
CA VAL A 25 -13.89 -12.91 16.90
C VAL A 25 -12.65 -13.31 16.12
N GLU A 26 -11.94 -14.31 16.63
CA GLU A 26 -10.86 -14.98 15.93
C GLU A 26 -11.37 -16.25 15.25
N ARG A 27 -11.11 -16.38 13.96
CA ARG A 27 -11.25 -17.63 13.21
C ARG A 27 -10.03 -17.78 12.30
N ASN A 28 -9.34 -18.91 12.40
CA ASN A 28 -8.20 -19.30 11.56
C ASN A 28 -7.09 -18.24 11.45
N GLY A 29 -6.72 -17.61 12.58
CA GLY A 29 -5.60 -16.64 12.61
C GLY A 29 -5.89 -15.28 11.97
N CYS A 30 -7.14 -15.00 11.56
CA CYS A 30 -7.54 -13.72 10.98
C CYS A 30 -8.45 -12.95 11.95
N HIS A 31 -8.18 -11.65 12.14
CA HIS A 31 -8.93 -10.79 13.05
C HIS A 31 -10.14 -10.17 12.34
N PHE A 32 -11.35 -10.48 12.82
CA PHE A 32 -12.59 -9.87 12.34
C PHE A 32 -13.18 -8.94 13.39
N PHE A 33 -13.58 -7.74 12.97
CA PHE A 33 -14.35 -6.79 13.79
C PHE A 33 -15.75 -6.64 13.21
N ILE A 34 -16.78 -7.04 13.98
CA ILE A 34 -18.19 -6.91 13.59
C ILE A 34 -18.82 -5.81 14.46
N PHE A 35 -19.33 -4.76 13.82
CA PHE A 35 -20.06 -3.67 14.50
C PHE A 35 -21.54 -3.67 14.08
N SER A 36 -22.45 -3.71 15.05
CA SER A 36 -23.89 -3.59 14.81
C SER A 36 -24.30 -2.13 14.62
N LYS A 37 -25.00 -1.87 13.51
CA LYS A 37 -25.53 -0.60 13.00
C LYS A 37 -25.91 0.44 14.07
N THR A 38 -25.30 1.63 14.02
CA THR A 38 -25.99 2.93 13.83
C THR A 38 -24.96 4.07 13.78
N PHE A 39 -25.21 5.02 12.88
CA PHE A 39 -24.49 6.27 12.62
C PHE A 39 -23.15 6.24 11.85
N SER A 40 -23.19 7.02 10.78
CA SER A 40 -22.19 7.26 9.74
C SER A 40 -20.83 7.72 10.26
N PHE A 41 -19.85 6.80 10.27
CA PHE A 41 -18.42 7.07 10.12
C PHE A 41 -17.73 5.78 9.68
N PHE A 42 -18.26 5.14 8.63
CA PHE A 42 -17.62 3.98 8.02
C PHE A 42 -16.37 4.49 7.28
N LYS A 43 -15.22 4.36 7.91
CA LYS A 43 -13.96 4.26 7.16
C LYS A 43 -14.04 2.93 6.43
N GLN A 44 -14.62 2.93 5.23
CA GLN A 44 -14.61 1.77 4.34
C GLN A 44 -13.14 1.39 4.18
N PHE A 45 -12.74 0.24 4.72
CA PHE A 45 -11.38 -0.24 4.53
C PHE A 45 -11.27 -0.71 3.08
N PHE A 46 -10.65 0.13 2.25
CA PHE A 46 -10.40 -0.12 0.82
C PHE A 46 -9.34 -1.19 0.55
N PHE A 47 -8.94 -1.92 1.59
CA PHE A 47 -8.00 -3.01 1.49
C PHE A 47 -8.25 -4.11 2.51
N MET A 48 -7.80 -5.32 2.16
CA MET A 48 -7.74 -6.50 3.02
C MET A 48 -6.27 -6.87 3.21
N ILE A 49 -5.86 -7.30 4.41
CA ILE A 49 -4.47 -7.62 4.72
C ILE A 49 -4.35 -8.91 5.54
N GLY A 50 -3.44 -9.78 5.14
CA GLY A 50 -2.96 -10.94 5.91
C GLY A 50 -1.46 -10.87 6.10
N LYS A 51 -0.94 -11.44 7.20
CA LYS A 51 0.50 -11.50 7.49
C LYS A 51 0.89 -12.90 7.96
N GLU A 52 1.97 -13.44 7.40
CA GLU A 52 2.59 -14.68 7.83
C GLU A 52 4.12 -14.53 7.83
N GLY A 53 4.75 -14.60 9.01
CA GLY A 53 6.16 -14.27 9.16
C GLY A 53 6.48 -12.87 8.61
N ASN A 54 7.40 -12.80 7.64
CA ASN A 54 7.75 -11.55 6.95
C ASN A 54 6.94 -11.31 5.67
N PHE A 55 6.02 -12.21 5.32
CA PHE A 55 5.11 -12.01 4.20
C PHE A 55 3.90 -11.19 4.62
N ILE A 56 3.50 -10.25 3.76
CA ILE A 56 2.23 -9.55 3.85
C ILE A 56 1.49 -9.76 2.52
N VAL A 57 0.25 -10.23 2.59
CA VAL A 57 -0.66 -10.33 1.45
C VAL A 57 -1.67 -9.21 1.56
N ILE A 58 -1.81 -8.39 0.53
CA ILE A 58 -2.73 -7.25 0.50
C ILE A 58 -3.63 -7.34 -0.73
N LYS A 59 -4.91 -7.04 -0.54
CA LYS A 59 -5.85 -6.76 -1.62
C LYS A 59 -6.30 -5.31 -1.53
N PHE A 60 -6.00 -4.49 -2.54
CA PHE A 60 -6.59 -3.16 -2.71
C PHE A 60 -7.84 -3.26 -3.60
N THR A 61 -8.87 -2.47 -3.33
CA THR A 61 -10.09 -2.40 -4.17
C THR A 61 -10.25 -1.09 -4.93
N GLU A 62 -9.53 -0.05 -4.51
CA GLU A 62 -9.56 1.28 -5.13
C GLU A 62 -8.31 2.11 -4.73
N GLY A 63 -8.21 3.32 -5.26
CA GLY A 63 -7.11 4.26 -4.99
C GLY A 63 -5.93 4.10 -5.94
N GLU A 64 -4.99 5.05 -5.89
CA GLU A 64 -3.78 5.01 -6.72
C GLU A 64 -2.76 4.05 -6.09
N ILE A 65 -2.29 3.07 -6.85
CA ILE A 65 -1.51 1.92 -6.34
C ILE A 65 -0.20 2.34 -5.66
N ILE A 66 0.49 3.35 -6.17
CA ILE A 66 1.73 3.85 -5.56
C ILE A 66 1.43 4.52 -4.21
N GLN A 67 0.37 5.34 -4.11
CA GLN A 67 -0.04 5.94 -2.84
C GLN A 67 -0.58 4.91 -1.84
N ASN A 68 -1.28 3.88 -2.31
CA ASN A 68 -1.75 2.77 -1.49
C ASN A 68 -0.57 2.04 -0.84
N LEU A 69 0.47 1.71 -1.61
CA LEU A 69 1.69 1.08 -1.08
C LEU A 69 2.44 1.98 -0.09
N LYS A 70 2.54 3.30 -0.36
CA LYS A 70 3.13 4.27 0.59
C LYS A 70 2.35 4.35 1.89
N SER A 71 1.03 4.39 1.81
CA SER A 71 0.14 4.48 2.96
C SER A 71 0.20 3.22 3.81
N LEU A 72 0.20 2.06 3.16
CA LEU A 72 0.41 0.77 3.81
C LEU A 72 1.77 0.72 4.53
N ALA A 73 2.85 1.12 3.85
CA ALA A 73 4.18 1.12 4.44
C ALA A 73 4.26 2.04 5.67
N LYS A 74 3.62 3.21 5.60
CA LYS A 74 3.50 4.13 6.74
C LYS A 74 2.71 3.54 7.89
N GLU A 75 1.51 3.00 7.62
CA GLU A 75 0.60 2.47 8.63
C GLU A 75 1.19 1.25 9.35
N LYS A 76 1.87 0.37 8.61
CA LYS A 76 2.46 -0.87 9.14
C LYS A 76 3.90 -0.72 9.61
N GLY A 77 4.48 0.49 9.53
CA GLY A 77 5.87 0.74 9.93
C GLY A 77 6.91 0.01 9.08
N ILE A 78 6.60 -0.32 7.82
CA ILE A 78 7.48 -1.05 6.92
C ILE A 78 8.53 -0.08 6.37
N SER A 79 9.79 -0.19 6.81
CA SER A 79 10.87 0.65 6.26
C SER A 79 11.37 0.16 4.90
N SER A 80 11.33 -1.16 4.69
CA SER A 80 11.85 -1.80 3.48
C SER A 80 11.11 -3.10 3.20
N ALA A 81 10.74 -3.32 1.95
CA ALA A 81 10.11 -4.55 1.50
C ALA A 81 10.38 -4.81 0.02
N ILE A 82 10.34 -6.08 -0.37
CA ILE A 82 10.32 -6.52 -1.76
C ILE A 82 8.86 -6.77 -2.14
N ILE A 83 8.45 -6.27 -3.30
CA ILE A 83 7.17 -6.59 -3.93
C ILE A 83 7.43 -7.82 -4.78
N LEU A 84 7.03 -8.99 -4.30
CA LEU A 84 7.32 -10.28 -4.94
C LEU A 84 6.48 -10.47 -6.20
N ASN A 85 5.20 -10.10 -6.10
CA ASN A 85 4.25 -10.09 -7.20
C ASN A 85 3.07 -9.18 -6.87
N GLY A 86 2.35 -8.81 -7.91
CA GLY A 86 1.00 -8.27 -7.81
C GLY A 86 0.23 -8.49 -9.10
N ILE A 87 -1.05 -8.81 -8.96
CA ILE A 87 -1.99 -9.02 -10.06
C ILE A 87 -3.27 -8.24 -9.82
N GLY A 88 -4.08 -8.03 -10.86
CA GLY A 88 -5.38 -7.37 -10.73
C GLY A 88 -5.67 -6.51 -11.94
N MET A 89 -6.24 -5.32 -11.75
CA MET A 89 -6.51 -4.41 -12.85
C MET A 89 -6.21 -2.95 -12.46
N LEU A 90 -5.71 -2.19 -13.42
CA LEU A 90 -5.46 -0.76 -13.30
C LEU A 90 -6.20 0.00 -14.39
N GLU A 91 -6.69 1.19 -14.08
CA GLU A 91 -7.13 2.19 -15.06
C GLU A 91 -6.30 3.48 -14.91
N ASN A 92 -6.23 4.29 -15.96
CA ASN A 92 -5.43 5.52 -15.98
C ASN A 92 -3.95 5.30 -15.61
N ALA A 93 -3.39 4.18 -16.05
CA ALA A 93 -2.01 3.80 -15.77
C ALA A 93 -1.03 4.64 -16.59
N VAL A 94 0.15 4.88 -16.03
CA VAL A 94 1.27 5.53 -16.73
C VAL A 94 2.52 4.67 -16.58
N ILE A 95 3.02 4.21 -17.73
CA ILE A 95 4.23 3.42 -17.84
C ILE A 95 5.35 4.31 -18.37
N GLY A 96 6.50 4.29 -17.71
CA GLY A 96 7.70 5.03 -18.09
C GLY A 96 8.78 4.13 -18.70
N TYR A 97 9.39 4.60 -19.79
CA TYR A 97 10.65 4.09 -20.33
C TYR A 97 11.75 5.14 -20.10
N PHE A 98 12.79 4.82 -19.34
CA PHE A 98 13.90 5.75 -19.10
C PHE A 98 14.87 5.74 -20.28
N ASN A 99 15.04 6.87 -20.96
CA ASN A 99 15.91 6.98 -22.13
C ASN A 99 17.36 7.39 -21.81
N GLY A 100 17.75 7.41 -20.53
CA GLY A 100 19.05 7.92 -20.07
C GLY A 100 18.99 9.35 -19.51
N GLU A 101 17.98 10.13 -19.90
CA GLU A 101 17.79 11.52 -19.44
C GLU A 101 16.49 11.70 -18.67
N LYS A 102 15.38 11.17 -19.21
CA LYS A 102 14.03 11.31 -18.68
C LYS A 102 13.18 10.08 -18.96
N TYR A 103 12.04 10.01 -18.29
CA TYR A 103 11.02 9.02 -18.63
C TYR A 103 10.21 9.48 -19.84
N ILE A 104 10.10 8.60 -20.83
CA ILE A 104 9.10 8.67 -21.89
C ILE A 104 7.86 7.97 -21.36
N GLU A 105 6.79 8.74 -21.15
CA GLU A 105 5.54 8.23 -20.59
C GLU A 105 4.61 7.67 -21.67
N LYS A 106 4.03 6.51 -21.41
CA LYS A 106 2.87 5.96 -22.12
C LYS A 106 1.67 5.91 -21.18
N ARG A 107 0.61 6.65 -21.52
CA ARG A 107 -0.65 6.64 -20.78
C ARG A 107 -1.57 5.54 -21.32
N ILE A 108 -2.22 4.82 -20.42
CA ILE A 108 -3.23 3.80 -20.71
C ILE A 108 -4.47 4.21 -19.92
N GLU A 109 -5.40 4.89 -20.59
CA GLU A 109 -6.59 5.45 -19.96
C GLU A 109 -7.61 4.36 -19.62
N GLU A 110 -7.83 3.44 -20.57
CA GLU A 110 -8.72 2.30 -20.39
C GLU A 110 -8.22 1.33 -19.31
N PRO A 111 -9.14 0.58 -18.66
CA PRO A 111 -8.75 -0.51 -17.77
C PRO A 111 -7.90 -1.58 -18.49
N ALA A 112 -6.83 -2.00 -17.84
CA ALA A 112 -5.93 -3.05 -18.30
C ALA A 112 -5.58 -4.01 -17.15
N GLU A 113 -5.51 -5.30 -17.45
CA GLU A 113 -5.16 -6.33 -16.48
C GLU A 113 -3.70 -6.14 -16.05
N LEU A 114 -3.46 -5.95 -14.75
CA LEU A 114 -2.16 -6.03 -14.13
C LEU A 114 -1.75 -7.50 -14.04
N VAL A 115 -0.93 -7.93 -15.01
CA VAL A 115 -0.46 -9.32 -15.10
C VAL A 115 0.74 -9.56 -14.19
N SER A 116 1.54 -8.52 -13.95
CA SER A 116 2.66 -8.58 -13.02
C SER A 116 2.99 -7.20 -12.48
N LEU A 117 3.28 -7.14 -11.18
CA LEU A 117 3.86 -6.02 -10.46
C LEU A 117 5.02 -6.53 -9.63
N GLN A 118 6.21 -5.98 -9.85
CA GLN A 118 7.40 -6.33 -9.09
C GLN A 118 8.15 -5.06 -8.71
N GLY A 119 8.90 -5.10 -7.62
CA GLY A 119 9.62 -3.91 -7.18
C GLY A 119 10.07 -3.93 -5.74
N ASN A 120 10.27 -2.74 -5.19
CA ASN A 120 10.65 -2.56 -3.80
C ASN A 120 10.05 -1.30 -3.19
N ILE A 121 9.96 -1.35 -1.87
CA ILE A 121 9.61 -0.24 -0.99
C ILE A 121 10.87 0.13 -0.24
N GLY A 122 11.26 1.40 -0.32
CA GLY A 122 12.32 2.00 0.47
C GLY A 122 11.82 3.21 1.25
N LYS A 123 12.57 3.59 2.28
CA LYS A 123 12.29 4.79 3.08
C LYS A 123 13.39 5.81 2.83
N ASP A 124 13.02 7.04 2.49
CA ASP A 124 13.93 8.16 2.26
C ASP A 124 13.43 9.39 3.01
N ASN A 125 14.31 10.33 3.35
CA ASN A 125 14.13 11.49 4.24
C ASN A 125 12.68 12.06 4.26
N GLY A 126 11.84 11.54 5.16
CA GLY A 126 10.47 12.00 5.41
C GLY A 126 9.33 11.22 4.72
N GLY A 127 9.63 10.25 3.86
CA GLY A 127 8.63 9.50 3.10
C GLY A 127 9.04 8.10 2.64
N PHE A 128 8.24 7.55 1.72
CA PHE A 128 8.44 6.24 1.11
C PHE A 128 8.64 6.38 -0.39
N ILE A 129 9.60 5.64 -0.93
CA ILE A 129 9.83 5.51 -2.37
C ILE A 129 9.42 4.10 -2.77
N ILE A 130 8.52 4.03 -3.74
CA ILE A 130 8.04 2.79 -4.35
C ILE A 130 8.65 2.75 -5.75
N HIS A 131 9.51 1.77 -6.02
CA HIS A 131 10.01 1.52 -7.37
C HIS A 131 9.40 0.22 -7.85
N THR A 132 8.49 0.33 -8.80
CA THR A 132 7.81 -0.82 -9.39
C THR A 132 7.94 -0.84 -10.89
N HIS A 133 8.00 -2.04 -11.43
CA HIS A 133 7.77 -2.31 -12.84
C HIS A 133 6.48 -3.13 -12.95
N ALA A 134 5.76 -2.92 -14.03
CA ALA A 134 4.50 -3.61 -14.29
C ALA A 134 4.42 -4.10 -15.74
N SER A 135 3.63 -5.15 -15.95
CA SER A 135 3.13 -5.58 -17.26
C SER A 135 1.61 -5.53 -17.25
N LEU A 136 1.04 -4.82 -18.22
CA LEU A 136 -0.38 -4.56 -18.34
C LEU A 136 -0.90 -5.17 -19.63
N ALA A 137 -1.89 -6.06 -19.55
CA ALA A 137 -2.57 -6.58 -20.73
C ALA A 137 -3.79 -5.71 -21.06
N CYS A 138 -3.76 -5.09 -22.24
CA CYS A 138 -4.86 -4.31 -22.77
C CYS A 138 -6.02 -5.22 -23.23
N LYS A 139 -7.14 -4.61 -23.62
CA LYS A 139 -8.34 -5.32 -24.08
C LYS A 139 -8.10 -6.26 -25.28
N ASP A 140 -7.11 -5.94 -26.11
CA ASP A 140 -6.66 -6.75 -27.26
C ASP A 140 -5.63 -7.83 -26.86
N HIS A 141 -5.41 -8.03 -25.56
CA HIS A 141 -4.40 -8.91 -24.97
C HIS A 141 -2.94 -8.54 -25.27
N MET A 142 -2.69 -7.36 -25.85
CA MET A 142 -1.31 -6.86 -26.01
C MET A 142 -0.75 -6.39 -24.68
N LEU A 143 0.53 -6.69 -24.46
CA LEU A 143 1.24 -6.31 -23.25
C LEU A 143 1.96 -4.96 -23.42
N ILE A 144 1.72 -4.06 -22.48
CA ILE A 144 2.51 -2.84 -22.29
C ILE A 144 3.19 -2.95 -20.93
N GLY A 145 4.52 -2.80 -20.89
CA GLY A 145 5.27 -2.91 -19.64
C GLY A 145 6.40 -1.88 -19.52
N GLY A 146 6.84 -1.66 -18.29
CA GLY A 146 7.90 -0.70 -17.95
C GLY A 146 7.82 -0.23 -16.51
N HIS A 147 8.41 0.93 -16.21
CA HIS A 147 8.34 1.52 -14.87
C HIS A 147 6.92 2.04 -14.60
N LEU A 148 6.25 1.53 -13.57
CA LEU A 148 4.91 2.02 -13.21
C LEU A 148 5.03 3.33 -12.43
N LEU A 149 4.61 4.43 -13.04
CA LEU A 149 4.66 5.77 -12.44
C LEU A 149 3.42 6.06 -11.59
N LYS A 150 2.25 5.64 -12.09
CA LYS A 150 0.96 5.69 -11.38
C LYS A 150 -0.06 4.76 -12.01
N GLY A 151 -1.11 4.43 -11.29
CA GLY A 151 -2.31 3.78 -11.83
C GLY A 151 -3.38 3.62 -10.75
N ASN A 152 -4.65 3.74 -11.13
CA ASN A 152 -5.76 3.58 -10.19
C ASN A 152 -6.20 2.12 -10.17
N VAL A 153 -6.34 1.54 -8.98
CA VAL A 153 -6.89 0.20 -8.80
C VAL A 153 -8.31 0.17 -9.36
N LYS A 154 -8.55 -0.79 -10.25
CA LYS A 154 -9.87 -1.10 -10.81
C LYS A 154 -10.20 -2.55 -10.45
N VAL A 155 -11.42 -2.80 -9.99
CA VAL A 155 -11.85 -4.12 -9.46
C VAL A 155 -11.05 -4.54 -8.21
N VAL A 156 -9.83 -5.02 -8.38
CA VAL A 156 -8.90 -5.42 -7.30
C VAL A 156 -7.44 -5.31 -7.74
N ASN A 157 -6.52 -5.18 -6.78
CA ASN A 157 -5.11 -5.54 -6.95
C ASN A 157 -4.65 -6.36 -5.74
N GLU A 158 -4.16 -7.57 -5.99
CA GLU A 158 -3.67 -8.53 -5.00
C GLU A 158 -2.15 -8.58 -5.06
N ILE A 159 -1.48 -8.26 -3.95
CA ILE A 159 -0.04 -8.01 -3.89
C ILE A 159 0.56 -8.79 -2.72
N VAL A 160 1.72 -9.38 -2.95
CA VAL A 160 2.52 -10.02 -1.89
C VAL A 160 3.80 -9.23 -1.66
N LEU A 161 4.04 -8.87 -0.41
CA LEU A 161 5.24 -8.21 0.05
C LEU A 161 6.06 -9.15 0.91
N TYR A 162 7.39 -9.07 0.79
CA TYR A 162 8.33 -9.61 1.76
C TYR A 162 9.01 -8.46 2.50
N VAL A 163 8.73 -8.33 3.80
CA VAL A 163 9.26 -7.28 4.66
C VAL A 163 10.70 -7.59 5.08
N LEU A 164 11.57 -6.60 4.97
CA LEU A 164 12.99 -6.72 5.31
C LEU A 164 13.26 -6.13 6.71
N ASP A 165 13.78 -6.96 7.61
CA ASP A 165 14.08 -6.52 8.98
C ASP A 165 15.37 -5.69 9.05
N LYS A 166 16.46 -6.25 8.49
CA LYS A 166 17.82 -5.70 8.62
C LYS A 166 18.23 -4.80 7.46
N ILE A 167 17.93 -5.21 6.23
CA ILE A 167 18.32 -4.47 5.02
C ILE A 167 17.46 -3.21 4.88
N LYS A 168 18.09 -2.05 4.65
CA LYS A 168 17.40 -0.77 4.51
C LYS A 168 17.54 -0.23 3.10
N ILE A 169 16.50 -0.44 2.31
CA ILE A 169 16.42 0.11 0.96
C ILE A 169 16.26 1.63 1.06
N LYS A 170 17.29 2.34 0.61
CA LYS A 170 17.32 3.80 0.44
C LYS A 170 17.56 4.13 -1.03
N ARG A 171 17.31 5.37 -1.42
CA ARG A 171 17.69 5.86 -2.74
C ARG A 171 18.41 7.18 -2.65
N ILE A 172 19.47 7.31 -3.43
CA ILE A 172 20.26 8.53 -3.53
C ILE A 172 20.22 9.00 -4.98
N ARG A 173 20.02 10.30 -5.17
CA ARG A 173 20.06 10.91 -6.49
C ARG A 173 21.50 11.02 -6.97
N LYS A 174 21.79 10.43 -8.14
CA LYS A 174 23.03 10.63 -8.90
C LYS A 174 22.68 11.18 -10.27
N GLY A 175 22.84 12.49 -10.45
CA GLY A 175 22.39 13.20 -11.65
C GLY A 175 20.87 13.08 -11.84
N ASN A 176 20.45 12.46 -12.95
CA ASN A 176 19.04 12.21 -13.30
C ASN A 176 18.52 10.84 -12.82
N LEU A 177 19.38 10.02 -12.19
CA LEU A 177 19.02 8.68 -11.75
C LEU A 177 18.83 8.63 -10.22
N MET A 178 17.83 7.87 -9.77
CA MET A 178 17.64 7.52 -8.36
C MET A 178 18.15 6.11 -8.12
N GLU A 179 19.38 5.98 -7.62
CA GLU A 179 20.02 4.69 -7.41
C GLU A 179 19.64 4.08 -6.06
N MET A 180 19.42 2.77 -6.04
CA MET A 180 19.18 2.00 -4.82
C MET A 180 20.48 1.83 -4.02
N GLN A 181 20.37 1.99 -2.70
CA GLN A 181 21.41 1.66 -1.72
C GLN A 181 20.81 0.83 -0.59
N LEU A 182 21.64 0.01 0.06
CA LEU A 182 21.26 -0.96 1.09
C LEU A 182 21.96 -0.70 2.43
#